data_AF-A0AAP8ZUP9-F1
#
_entry.id   AF-A0AAP8ZUP9-F1
#
_cell.length_a   1.000
_cell.length_b   1.000
_cell.length_c   1.000
_cell.angle_alpha   90.00
_cell.angle_beta   90.00
_cell.angle_gamma   90.00
#
_symmetry.space_group_name_H-M   'P 1'
#
loop_
_entity.id
_entity.type
_entity.pdbx_description
1 polymer ?
#
loop_
_entity_poly.entity_id
_entity_poly.type
_entity_poly.pdbx_seq_one_letter_code
_entity_poly.pdbx_strand_id
1 'polypeptide(L)'
;MKKKLVMVAVLLGALSLGACVDNNESTSVEAVRNAKAEQLKGLAALANAQAEATKITAEAEAALKNAQAEYQKEMTEEAKQKFAVEIERIKAEAEKAIAEAKKAASEAELAILKNADERVQWLYRQYTIAAGELAVLNENFLTRTAGLAQLEAGITTAEANAKINTITLNRSIAAETAKLEVLKDPVNANIDKDALNAKKEAALQKYRLANSTVMNNEGAALDADAKGIQEAIDALDRDAIDEVNNLYYGVVAFTGTEYLQWESTTGIKSDVVNLGAYISESQKLEAETSFANRVKNAADALGTSADTKDKNTAYGRLASANAQLEDANKMGETTDAEKEAKEQAIENAKRAIASAKDGIVIAQAEYDKEKAASDEFAAALAAVDVKAYNDAVSAIVALVKANETVAKAFNDANETPMKLWSEYSVLNALYNNSQNLEELIAQCELNIAQAKERIKFYEANITNAEAQLAKGKEELDNLEKEIAAKKIIVDNAKAALDAELRAE
;
A
#
# COMPACT_ATOMS: atom_id res chain seq x y z
N MET A 1 -6.47 43.57 -11.38
CA MET A 1 -6.52 45.04 -11.17
C MET A 1 -5.72 45.40 -9.92
N LYS A 2 -4.80 46.37 -10.03
CA LYS A 2 -3.80 46.79 -9.03
C LYS A 2 -4.42 47.43 -7.78
N LYS A 3 -4.03 47.02 -6.57
CA LYS A 3 -4.05 47.84 -5.32
C LYS A 3 -2.92 47.37 -4.40
N LYS A 4 -1.74 48.00 -4.49
CA LYS A 4 -1.24 49.14 -3.67
C LYS A 4 -0.76 48.72 -2.27
N LEU A 5 0.55 48.42 -2.22
CA LEU A 5 1.43 48.52 -1.06
C LEU A 5 1.40 49.95 -0.49
N VAL A 6 1.29 50.08 0.83
CA VAL A 6 1.66 51.31 1.55
C VAL A 6 2.57 50.90 2.71
N MET A 7 3.84 51.22 2.50
CA MET A 7 4.96 51.20 3.43
C MET A 7 4.88 52.49 4.25
N VAL A 8 4.96 52.43 5.58
CA VAL A 8 5.19 53.62 6.43
C VAL A 8 6.37 53.34 7.36
N ALA A 9 7.42 54.12 7.16
CA ALA A 9 8.63 54.19 7.96
C ALA A 9 8.44 55.17 9.13
N VAL A 10 9.05 54.89 10.28
CA VAL A 10 9.48 55.94 11.23
C VAL A 10 10.91 55.64 11.69
N LEU A 11 11.72 56.68 11.55
CA LEU A 11 13.17 56.79 11.73
C LEU A 11 13.65 56.79 13.19
N LEU A 12 14.91 56.39 13.32
CA LEU A 12 15.87 56.61 14.40
C LEU A 12 15.97 58.07 14.90
N GLY A 13 16.23 58.23 16.20
CA GLY A 13 16.75 59.45 16.84
C GLY A 13 17.59 59.12 18.08
N ALA A 14 18.86 59.54 18.05
CA ALA A 14 19.91 59.22 19.02
C ALA A 14 19.82 60.02 20.33
N LEU A 15 20.28 59.41 21.44
CA LEU A 15 20.89 60.12 22.57
C LEU A 15 22.11 59.34 23.07
N SER A 16 23.30 59.86 22.76
CA SER A 16 24.54 59.54 23.46
C SER A 16 24.66 60.45 24.69
N LEU A 17 24.60 59.87 25.89
CA LEU A 17 25.17 60.46 27.11
C LEU A 17 25.94 59.36 27.84
N GLY A 18 27.25 59.52 27.89
CA GLY A 18 28.15 58.62 28.61
C GLY A 18 28.02 58.82 30.11
N ALA A 19 27.83 57.71 30.81
CA ALA A 19 28.29 57.51 32.17
C ALA A 19 28.83 56.07 32.21
N CYS A 20 30.07 55.89 32.67
CA CYS A 20 30.58 54.58 33.04
C CYS A 20 29.64 54.01 34.10
N VAL A 21 28.79 53.07 33.71
CA VAL A 21 28.10 52.17 34.62
C VAL A 21 28.89 50.87 34.58
N ASP A 22 29.29 50.39 35.75
CA ASP A 22 29.97 49.11 35.96
C ASP A 22 29.37 48.02 35.06
N ASN A 23 30.24 47.29 34.35
CA ASN A 23 29.90 46.14 33.49
C ASN A 23 29.43 44.90 34.29
N ASN A 24 28.82 45.09 35.45
CA ASN A 24 28.19 44.01 36.19
C ASN A 24 26.68 44.26 36.19
N GLU A 25 26.00 43.69 35.19
CA GLU A 25 24.53 43.62 35.19
C GLU A 25 24.07 43.12 36.57
N SER A 26 23.07 43.77 37.18
CA SER A 26 22.52 43.24 38.43
C SER A 26 21.97 41.84 38.16
N THR A 27 22.08 40.93 39.12
CA THR A 27 21.64 39.52 39.00
C THR A 27 20.19 39.38 38.51
N SER A 28 19.36 40.41 38.70
CA SER A 28 17.98 40.51 38.19
C SER A 28 17.88 40.78 36.68
N VAL A 29 18.77 41.59 36.10
CA VAL A 29 18.78 41.92 34.66
C VAL A 29 19.28 40.72 33.85
N GLU A 30 20.31 40.04 34.36
CA GLU A 30 20.83 38.81 33.75
C GLU A 30 19.78 37.68 33.78
N ALA A 31 19.01 37.56 34.88
CA ALA A 31 17.91 36.61 35.00
C ALA A 31 16.75 36.89 34.02
N VAL A 32 16.37 38.16 33.81
CA VAL A 32 15.34 38.57 32.84
C VAL A 32 15.80 38.32 31.40
N ARG A 33 17.06 38.65 31.09
CA ARG A 33 17.66 38.38 29.77
C ARG A 33 17.71 36.88 29.47
N ASN A 34 18.11 36.06 30.45
CA ASN A 34 18.12 34.60 30.31
C ASN A 34 16.72 34.02 30.13
N ALA A 35 15.71 34.52 30.86
CA ALA A 35 14.32 34.11 30.70
C ALA A 35 13.77 34.47 29.29
N LYS A 36 14.04 35.68 28.80
CA LYS A 36 13.61 36.13 27.46
C LYS A 36 14.31 35.36 26.34
N ALA A 37 15.58 35.02 26.51
CA ALA A 37 16.31 34.14 25.60
C ALA A 37 15.75 32.72 25.57
N GLU A 38 15.31 32.19 26.72
CA GLU A 38 14.66 30.88 26.83
C GLU A 38 13.27 30.89 26.16
N GLN A 39 12.51 31.99 26.31
CA GLN A 39 11.23 32.22 25.61
C GLN A 39 11.38 32.32 24.09
N LEU A 40 12.39 33.05 23.59
CA LEU A 40 12.69 33.14 22.15
C LEU A 40 13.09 31.78 21.56
N LYS A 41 13.83 30.96 22.31
CA LYS A 41 14.14 29.58 21.91
C LYS A 41 12.89 28.70 21.86
N GLY A 42 12.01 28.81 22.86
CA GLY A 42 10.72 28.10 22.87
C GLY A 42 9.83 28.51 21.70
N LEU A 43 9.76 29.79 21.38
CA LEU A 43 8.99 30.30 20.23
C LEU A 43 9.52 29.79 18.90
N ALA A 44 10.85 29.78 18.71
CA ALA A 44 11.47 29.21 17.52
C ALA A 44 11.19 27.71 17.39
N ALA A 45 11.24 26.95 18.50
CA ALA A 45 10.92 25.53 18.52
C ALA A 45 9.43 25.27 18.16
N LEU A 46 8.51 26.07 18.72
CA LEU A 46 7.08 25.97 18.42
C LEU A 46 6.76 26.34 16.96
N ALA A 47 7.39 27.40 16.45
CA ALA A 47 7.34 27.80 15.06
C ALA A 47 7.79 26.69 14.10
N ASN A 48 8.89 26.03 14.42
CA ASN A 48 9.43 24.93 13.63
C ASN A 48 8.49 23.71 13.67
N ALA A 49 7.96 23.35 14.84
CA ALA A 49 7.01 22.25 14.97
C ALA A 49 5.73 22.48 14.13
N GLN A 50 5.20 23.70 14.11
CA GLN A 50 4.04 24.05 13.29
C GLN A 50 4.34 24.10 11.78
N ALA A 51 5.53 24.59 11.41
CA ALA A 51 5.98 24.56 10.03
C ALA A 51 6.15 23.11 9.53
N GLU A 52 6.70 22.23 10.36
CA GLU A 52 6.84 20.81 10.05
C GLU A 52 5.48 20.14 9.90
N ALA A 53 4.51 20.40 10.80
CA ALA A 53 3.14 19.88 10.66
C ALA A 53 2.46 20.35 9.35
N THR A 54 2.67 21.62 8.97
CA THR A 54 2.16 22.16 7.70
C THR A 54 2.82 21.50 6.49
N LYS A 55 4.13 21.26 6.56
CA LYS A 55 4.91 20.58 5.53
C LYS A 55 4.48 19.12 5.37
N ILE A 56 4.33 18.39 6.47
CA ILE A 56 3.81 17.01 6.50
C ILE A 56 2.45 16.94 5.81
N THR A 57 1.56 17.90 6.07
CA THR A 57 0.24 17.95 5.44
C THR A 57 0.35 18.18 3.92
N ALA A 58 1.20 19.10 3.48
CA ALA A 58 1.40 19.39 2.06
C ALA A 58 2.07 18.22 1.31
N GLU A 59 3.01 17.54 1.95
CA GLU A 59 3.66 16.33 1.42
C GLU A 59 2.65 15.17 1.31
N ALA A 60 1.79 14.99 2.31
CA ALA A 60 0.70 14.01 2.28
C ALA A 60 -0.34 14.33 1.20
N GLU A 61 -0.71 15.60 1.01
CA GLU A 61 -1.58 16.01 -0.10
C GLU A 61 -0.95 15.72 -1.47
N ALA A 62 0.33 16.07 -1.65
CA ALA A 62 1.05 15.80 -2.89
C ALA A 62 1.15 14.29 -3.16
N ALA A 63 1.40 13.49 -2.12
CA ALA A 63 1.41 12.04 -2.20
C ALA A 63 0.02 11.48 -2.58
N LEU A 64 -1.07 12.02 -1.99
CA LEU A 64 -2.44 11.64 -2.34
C LEU A 64 -2.79 12.01 -3.78
N LYS A 65 -2.42 13.21 -4.25
CA LYS A 65 -2.62 13.65 -5.65
C LYS A 65 -1.82 12.80 -6.63
N ASN A 66 -0.59 12.43 -6.29
CA ASN A 66 0.21 11.52 -7.11
C ASN A 66 -0.42 10.13 -7.14
N ALA A 67 -0.79 9.56 -5.99
CA ALA A 67 -1.46 8.27 -5.92
C ALA A 67 -2.79 8.27 -6.71
N GLN A 68 -3.52 9.38 -6.71
CA GLN A 68 -4.74 9.56 -7.50
C GLN A 68 -4.46 9.67 -9.00
N ALA A 69 -3.42 10.39 -9.40
CA ALA A 69 -3.02 10.52 -10.81
C ALA A 69 -2.48 9.20 -11.38
N GLU A 70 -1.82 8.41 -10.54
CA GLU A 70 -1.34 7.06 -10.85
C GLU A 70 -2.54 6.10 -11.00
N TYR A 71 -3.51 6.19 -10.08
CA TYR A 71 -4.81 5.53 -10.22
C TYR A 71 -5.54 5.87 -11.53
N GLN A 72 -5.67 7.16 -11.86
CA GLN A 72 -6.39 7.58 -13.07
C GLN A 72 -5.67 7.23 -14.38
N LYS A 73 -4.36 7.03 -14.36
CA LYS A 73 -3.62 6.54 -15.54
C LYS A 73 -3.90 5.08 -15.82
N GLU A 74 -4.05 4.26 -14.79
CA GLU A 74 -4.18 2.83 -14.93
C GLU A 74 -5.66 2.41 -15.05
N MET A 75 -6.57 3.07 -14.32
CA MET A 75 -8.00 2.71 -14.21
C MET A 75 -8.18 1.17 -14.15
N THR A 76 -7.39 0.52 -13.30
CA THR A 76 -7.42 -0.91 -12.97
C THR A 76 -7.93 -1.07 -11.54
N GLU A 77 -8.45 -2.26 -11.21
CA GLU A 77 -8.85 -2.59 -9.84
C GLU A 77 -7.62 -2.70 -8.91
N GLU A 78 -6.46 -3.04 -9.48
CA GLU A 78 -5.14 -2.94 -8.85
C GLU A 78 -4.79 -1.53 -8.40
N ALA A 79 -4.84 -0.55 -9.30
CA ALA A 79 -4.56 0.84 -8.96
C ALA A 79 -5.58 1.37 -7.95
N LYS A 80 -6.81 0.82 -7.96
CA LYS A 80 -7.88 1.14 -7.02
C LYS A 80 -7.59 0.68 -5.58
N GLN A 81 -7.12 -0.54 -5.40
CA GLN A 81 -6.78 -1.06 -4.05
C GLN A 81 -5.45 -0.50 -3.53
N LYS A 82 -4.45 -0.38 -4.42
CA LYS A 82 -3.20 0.36 -4.13
C LYS A 82 -3.52 1.76 -3.64
N PHE A 83 -4.41 2.45 -4.34
CA PHE A 83 -4.89 3.76 -3.94
C PHE A 83 -5.58 3.72 -2.57
N ALA A 84 -6.51 2.79 -2.34
CA ALA A 84 -7.20 2.63 -1.04
C ALA A 84 -6.24 2.42 0.16
N VAL A 85 -5.20 1.60 -0.01
CA VAL A 85 -4.19 1.31 1.02
C VAL A 85 -3.20 2.45 1.17
N GLU A 86 -2.74 3.01 0.06
CA GLU A 86 -1.81 4.13 0.02
C GLU A 86 -2.43 5.38 0.68
N ILE A 87 -3.73 5.58 0.50
CA ILE A 87 -4.51 6.60 1.21
C ILE A 87 -4.44 6.39 2.73
N GLU A 88 -4.71 5.19 3.24
CA GLU A 88 -4.68 4.92 4.68
C GLU A 88 -3.25 4.97 5.24
N ARG A 89 -2.25 4.55 4.47
CA ARG A 89 -0.83 4.67 4.84
C ARG A 89 -0.39 6.12 4.94
N ILE A 90 -0.63 6.92 3.88
CA ILE A 90 -0.35 8.35 3.87
C ILE A 90 -1.08 9.04 5.03
N LYS A 91 -2.32 8.64 5.30
CA LYS A 91 -3.10 9.18 6.41
C LYS A 91 -2.48 8.82 7.77
N ALA A 92 -2.15 7.57 8.02
CA ALA A 92 -1.58 7.12 9.29
C ALA A 92 -0.19 7.73 9.55
N GLU A 93 0.65 7.83 8.51
CA GLU A 93 1.97 8.47 8.62
C GLU A 93 1.84 9.97 8.89
N ALA A 94 0.93 10.65 8.19
CA ALA A 94 0.65 12.06 8.43
C ALA A 94 0.08 12.29 9.83
N GLU A 95 -0.90 11.50 10.29
CA GLU A 95 -1.47 11.60 11.64
C GLU A 95 -0.41 11.39 12.73
N LYS A 96 0.46 10.39 12.56
CA LYS A 96 1.56 10.13 13.50
C LYS A 96 2.57 11.29 13.53
N ALA A 97 3.00 11.77 12.37
CA ALA A 97 3.98 12.85 12.28
C ALA A 97 3.39 14.19 12.79
N ILE A 98 2.10 14.44 12.56
CA ILE A 98 1.36 15.57 13.14
C ILE A 98 1.26 15.43 14.67
N ALA A 99 1.03 14.23 15.20
CA ALA A 99 1.00 14.00 16.65
C ALA A 99 2.38 14.23 17.31
N GLU A 100 3.47 13.82 16.66
CA GLU A 100 4.84 14.09 17.10
C GLU A 100 5.17 15.59 17.07
N ALA A 101 4.75 16.28 16.00
CA ALA A 101 4.86 17.73 15.91
C ALA A 101 4.04 18.45 16.98
N LYS A 102 2.82 17.98 17.30
CA LYS A 102 1.99 18.49 18.41
C LYS A 102 2.65 18.29 19.77
N LYS A 103 3.33 17.15 19.98
CA LYS A 103 4.09 16.88 21.21
C LYS A 103 5.27 17.85 21.36
N ALA A 104 6.06 18.03 20.29
CA ALA A 104 7.16 18.99 20.27
C ALA A 104 6.68 20.45 20.48
N ALA A 105 5.51 20.79 19.94
CA ALA A 105 4.85 22.08 20.18
C ALA A 105 4.45 22.26 21.66
N SER A 106 3.92 21.22 22.31
CA SER A 106 3.52 21.27 23.73
C SER A 106 4.74 21.35 24.69
N GLU A 107 5.86 20.72 24.34
CA GLU A 107 7.11 20.85 25.08
C GLU A 107 7.72 22.27 24.95
N ALA A 108 7.58 22.89 23.77
CA ALA A 108 7.99 24.27 23.52
C ALA A 108 7.09 25.31 24.23
N GLU A 109 5.79 25.00 24.39
CA GLU A 109 4.80 25.81 25.12
C GLU A 109 5.16 26.02 26.60
N LEU A 110 5.66 24.96 27.27
CA LEU A 110 6.14 25.04 28.66
C LEU A 110 7.32 25.99 28.84
N ALA A 111 8.19 26.11 27.83
CA ALA A 111 9.34 27.02 27.85
C ALA A 111 8.95 28.49 27.63
N ILE A 112 7.87 28.76 26.89
CA ILE A 112 7.38 30.12 26.61
C ILE A 112 6.61 30.69 27.81
N LEU A 113 5.82 29.87 28.51
CA LEU A 113 4.96 30.33 29.62
C LEU A 113 5.73 30.59 30.94
N LYS A 114 6.99 30.17 31.02
CA LYS A 114 7.84 30.41 32.19
C LYS A 114 8.26 31.89 32.24
N ASN A 115 7.82 32.61 33.28
CA ASN A 115 8.12 34.04 33.53
C ASN A 115 7.58 35.03 32.46
N ALA A 116 6.53 34.70 31.70
CA ALA A 116 5.94 35.61 30.70
C ALA A 116 4.97 36.62 31.33
N ASP A 117 4.98 37.88 30.86
CA ASP A 117 4.00 38.89 31.23
C ASP A 117 2.61 38.65 30.60
N GLU A 118 1.58 39.36 31.09
CA GLU A 118 0.18 39.17 30.66
C GLU A 118 -0.03 39.42 29.15
N ARG A 119 0.77 40.30 28.54
CA ARG A 119 0.66 40.66 27.13
C ARG A 119 1.22 39.55 26.24
N VAL A 120 2.38 39.01 26.61
CA VAL A 120 3.00 37.84 25.97
C VAL A 120 2.09 36.62 26.12
N GLN A 121 1.50 36.38 27.29
CA GLN A 121 0.54 35.29 27.51
C GLN A 121 -0.71 35.42 26.61
N TRP A 122 -1.25 36.64 26.45
CA TRP A 122 -2.41 36.87 25.60
C TRP A 122 -2.11 36.65 24.11
N LEU A 123 -1.00 37.21 23.60
CA LEU A 123 -0.56 37.02 22.21
C LEU A 123 -0.23 35.56 21.91
N TYR A 124 0.40 34.88 22.87
CA TYR A 124 0.67 33.45 22.82
C TYR A 124 -0.62 32.64 22.69
N ARG A 125 -1.66 32.99 23.46
CA ARG A 125 -2.99 32.35 23.39
C ARG A 125 -3.67 32.56 22.03
N GLN A 126 -3.55 33.75 21.43
CA GLN A 126 -4.12 34.01 20.10
C GLN A 126 -3.42 33.18 19.01
N TYR A 127 -2.09 33.12 19.07
CA TYR A 127 -1.29 32.31 18.15
C TYR A 127 -1.59 30.81 18.28
N THR A 128 -1.65 30.28 19.50
CA THR A 128 -1.93 28.85 19.75
C THR A 128 -3.36 28.46 19.34
N ILE A 129 -4.37 29.30 19.58
CA ILE A 129 -5.74 29.08 19.09
C ILE A 129 -5.76 29.02 17.56
N ALA A 130 -5.19 30.02 16.89
CA ALA A 130 -5.19 30.08 15.43
C ALA A 130 -4.44 28.88 14.81
N ALA A 131 -3.30 28.50 15.40
CA ALA A 131 -2.52 27.35 14.96
C ALA A 131 -3.22 26.02 15.21
N GLY A 132 -3.92 25.88 16.35
CA GLY A 132 -4.74 24.70 16.66
C GLY A 132 -5.91 24.54 15.69
N GLU A 133 -6.62 25.63 15.36
CA GLU A 133 -7.68 25.63 14.35
C GLU A 133 -7.15 25.29 12.95
N LEU A 134 -5.97 25.81 12.57
CA LEU A 134 -5.31 25.44 11.30
C LEU A 134 -4.95 23.95 11.26
N ALA A 135 -4.45 23.39 12.38
CA ALA A 135 -4.15 21.96 12.47
C ALA A 135 -5.40 21.09 12.30
N VAL A 136 -6.53 21.48 12.90
CA VAL A 136 -7.82 20.76 12.74
C VAL A 136 -8.31 20.83 11.29
N LEU A 137 -8.19 21.99 10.63
CA LEU A 137 -8.56 22.12 9.21
C LEU A 137 -7.69 21.24 8.31
N ASN A 138 -6.39 21.16 8.57
CA ASN A 138 -5.45 20.31 7.85
C ASN A 138 -5.75 18.80 8.05
N GLU A 139 -6.09 18.38 9.28
CA GLU A 139 -6.53 17.00 9.57
C GLU A 139 -7.84 16.65 8.84
N ASN A 140 -8.81 17.58 8.84
CA ASN A 140 -10.06 17.42 8.11
C ASN A 140 -9.82 17.32 6.60
N PHE A 141 -8.86 18.08 6.07
CA PHE A 141 -8.51 18.06 4.66
C PHE A 141 -7.89 16.74 4.26
N LEU A 142 -6.90 16.25 5.01
CA LEU A 142 -6.31 14.93 4.82
C LEU A 142 -7.38 13.82 4.85
N THR A 143 -8.24 13.83 5.86
CA THR A 143 -9.31 12.82 6.02
C THR A 143 -10.32 12.85 4.88
N ARG A 144 -10.70 14.04 4.41
CA ARG A 144 -11.64 14.19 3.29
C ARG A 144 -11.03 13.80 1.96
N THR A 145 -9.78 14.19 1.70
CA THR A 145 -9.05 13.76 0.51
C THR A 145 -8.97 12.24 0.46
N ALA A 146 -8.61 11.60 1.58
CA ALA A 146 -8.60 10.15 1.74
C ALA A 146 -9.97 9.51 1.46
N GLY A 147 -11.04 10.03 2.07
CA GLY A 147 -12.40 9.50 1.87
C GLY A 147 -12.91 9.65 0.43
N LEU A 148 -12.58 10.75 -0.26
CA LEU A 148 -12.96 10.94 -1.66
C LEU A 148 -12.21 10.00 -2.59
N ALA A 149 -10.94 9.79 -2.30
CA ALA A 149 -10.09 8.88 -3.01
C ALA A 149 -10.60 7.42 -2.86
N GLN A 150 -11.03 7.01 -1.66
CA GLN A 150 -11.72 5.72 -1.44
C GLN A 150 -13.09 5.63 -2.14
N LEU A 151 -13.85 6.71 -2.20
CA LEU A 151 -15.15 6.73 -2.89
C LEU A 151 -14.98 6.65 -4.41
N GLU A 152 -14.05 7.41 -4.98
CA GLU A 152 -13.73 7.41 -6.41
C GLU A 152 -13.19 6.06 -6.85
N ALA A 153 -12.30 5.48 -6.04
CA ALA A 153 -11.97 4.08 -6.14
C ALA A 153 -13.28 3.28 -6.14
N GLY A 154 -14.03 3.27 -5.03
CA GLY A 154 -15.32 2.60 -4.78
C GLY A 154 -16.23 2.48 -6.01
N ILE A 155 -16.46 3.61 -6.67
CA ILE A 155 -17.30 3.73 -7.88
C ILE A 155 -16.79 2.84 -9.01
N THR A 156 -15.49 2.82 -9.30
CA THR A 156 -14.93 2.07 -10.42
C THR A 156 -15.14 0.54 -10.32
N THR A 157 -14.91 -0.09 -9.15
CA THR A 157 -15.30 -1.53 -8.98
C THR A 157 -16.81 -1.71 -9.17
N ALA A 158 -17.62 -0.80 -8.63
CA ALA A 158 -19.07 -0.91 -8.75
C ALA A 158 -19.51 -0.84 -10.22
N GLU A 159 -18.87 0.01 -11.02
CA GLU A 159 -19.06 0.11 -12.47
C GLU A 159 -18.63 -1.17 -13.20
N ALA A 160 -17.47 -1.73 -12.88
CA ALA A 160 -16.98 -2.99 -13.46
C ALA A 160 -17.96 -4.15 -13.16
N ASN A 161 -18.35 -4.31 -11.90
CA ASN A 161 -19.32 -5.32 -11.47
C ASN A 161 -20.70 -5.10 -12.09
N ALA A 162 -21.16 -3.85 -12.20
CA ALA A 162 -22.42 -3.52 -12.84
C ALA A 162 -22.39 -3.86 -14.32
N LYS A 163 -21.28 -3.60 -15.04
CA LYS A 163 -21.12 -3.98 -16.45
C LYS A 163 -21.26 -5.49 -16.65
N ILE A 164 -20.55 -6.31 -15.88
CA ILE A 164 -20.60 -7.78 -15.96
C ILE A 164 -22.02 -8.30 -15.70
N ASN A 165 -22.64 -7.84 -14.62
CA ASN A 165 -24.00 -8.25 -14.28
C ASN A 165 -25.00 -7.80 -15.34
N THR A 166 -24.83 -6.61 -15.91
CA THR A 166 -25.68 -6.08 -16.97
C THR A 166 -25.55 -6.89 -18.26
N ILE A 167 -24.34 -7.31 -18.63
CA ILE A 167 -24.12 -8.20 -19.78
C ILE A 167 -24.88 -9.53 -19.59
N THR A 168 -24.74 -10.15 -18.42
CA THR A 168 -25.43 -11.41 -18.10
C THR A 168 -26.95 -11.25 -18.10
N LEU A 169 -27.47 -10.17 -17.51
CA LEU A 169 -28.90 -9.87 -17.48
C LEU A 169 -29.44 -9.58 -18.88
N ASN A 170 -28.70 -8.86 -19.73
CA ASN A 170 -29.07 -8.61 -21.12
C ASN A 170 -29.11 -9.89 -21.96
N ARG A 171 -28.15 -10.82 -21.78
CA ARG A 171 -28.20 -12.17 -22.38
C ARG A 171 -29.50 -12.90 -21.99
N SER A 172 -29.86 -12.86 -20.71
CA SER A 172 -31.10 -13.46 -20.20
C SER A 172 -32.35 -12.82 -20.81
N ILE A 173 -32.41 -11.48 -20.87
CA ILE A 173 -33.51 -10.74 -21.51
C ILE A 173 -33.66 -11.13 -22.97
N ALA A 174 -32.56 -11.21 -23.74
CA ALA A 174 -32.61 -11.61 -25.14
C ALA A 174 -33.14 -13.05 -25.30
N ALA A 175 -32.68 -13.99 -24.45
CA ALA A 175 -33.13 -15.38 -24.46
C ALA A 175 -34.64 -15.51 -24.18
N GLU A 176 -35.12 -14.86 -23.11
CA GLU A 176 -36.52 -14.89 -22.69
C GLU A 176 -37.42 -14.15 -23.69
N THR A 177 -36.94 -13.07 -24.31
CA THR A 177 -37.67 -12.35 -25.36
C THR A 177 -37.86 -13.25 -26.59
N ALA A 178 -36.84 -13.99 -26.98
CA ALA A 178 -36.92 -14.94 -28.08
C ALA A 178 -37.94 -16.08 -27.80
N LYS A 179 -37.97 -16.60 -26.56
CA LYS A 179 -38.98 -17.58 -26.14
C LYS A 179 -40.39 -16.98 -26.23
N LEU A 180 -40.56 -15.75 -25.76
CA LEU A 180 -41.83 -15.03 -25.77
C LEU A 180 -42.37 -14.83 -27.20
N GLU A 181 -41.50 -14.46 -28.16
CA GLU A 181 -41.87 -14.30 -29.57
C GLU A 181 -42.44 -15.60 -30.16
N VAL A 182 -41.83 -16.73 -29.84
CA VAL A 182 -42.25 -18.07 -30.33
C VAL A 182 -43.54 -18.52 -29.64
N LEU A 183 -43.68 -18.27 -28.34
CA LEU A 183 -44.87 -18.61 -27.55
C LEU A 183 -46.09 -17.78 -27.96
N LYS A 184 -45.91 -16.50 -28.31
CA LYS A 184 -47.01 -15.60 -28.71
C LYS A 184 -47.40 -15.72 -30.18
N ASP A 185 -46.66 -16.48 -30.99
CA ASP A 185 -47.00 -16.73 -32.38
C ASP A 185 -48.32 -17.54 -32.48
N PRO A 186 -49.39 -16.98 -33.07
CA PRO A 186 -50.68 -17.67 -33.20
C PRO A 186 -50.59 -18.99 -33.97
N VAL A 187 -49.58 -19.14 -34.84
CA VAL A 187 -49.35 -20.39 -35.60
C VAL A 187 -49.00 -21.56 -34.67
N ASN A 188 -48.55 -21.29 -33.44
CA ASN A 188 -48.17 -22.31 -32.47
C ASN A 188 -49.29 -22.65 -31.47
N ALA A 189 -50.41 -21.92 -31.46
CA ALA A 189 -51.49 -22.08 -30.46
C ALA A 189 -52.36 -23.34 -30.66
N ASN A 190 -52.36 -23.95 -31.86
CA ASN A 190 -53.15 -25.15 -32.20
C ASN A 190 -52.46 -26.03 -33.27
N ILE A 191 -51.12 -26.03 -33.29
CA ILE A 191 -50.34 -26.77 -34.28
C ILE A 191 -50.42 -28.28 -34.01
N ASP A 192 -50.62 -29.10 -35.05
CA ASP A 192 -50.61 -30.54 -34.91
C ASP A 192 -49.19 -31.07 -34.62
N LYS A 193 -49.11 -32.29 -34.09
CA LYS A 193 -47.86 -32.87 -33.58
C LYS A 193 -46.82 -33.11 -34.68
N ASP A 194 -47.24 -33.42 -35.91
CA ASP A 194 -46.33 -33.66 -37.03
C ASP A 194 -45.77 -32.33 -37.56
N ALA A 195 -46.62 -31.31 -37.69
CA ALA A 195 -46.21 -29.95 -38.03
C ALA A 195 -45.27 -29.33 -36.97
N LEU A 196 -45.56 -29.56 -35.69
CA LEU A 196 -44.72 -29.11 -34.58
C LEU A 196 -43.36 -29.80 -34.59
N ASN A 197 -43.33 -31.12 -34.87
CA ASN A 197 -42.08 -31.85 -35.01
C ASN A 197 -41.24 -31.33 -36.19
N ALA A 198 -41.87 -31.04 -37.34
CA ALA A 198 -41.18 -30.47 -38.50
C ALA A 198 -40.58 -29.08 -38.20
N LYS A 199 -41.32 -28.20 -37.52
CA LYS A 199 -40.80 -26.89 -37.08
C LYS A 199 -39.64 -27.04 -36.09
N LYS A 200 -39.79 -27.91 -35.09
CA LYS A 200 -38.75 -28.21 -34.09
C LYS A 200 -37.45 -28.67 -34.76
N GLU A 201 -37.53 -29.63 -35.68
CA GLU A 201 -36.35 -30.13 -36.40
C GLU A 201 -35.72 -29.04 -37.28
N ALA A 202 -36.53 -28.21 -37.95
CA ALA A 202 -36.03 -27.09 -38.76
C ALA A 202 -35.30 -26.05 -37.90
N ALA A 203 -35.86 -25.69 -36.73
CA ALA A 203 -35.23 -24.79 -35.77
C ALA A 203 -33.91 -25.37 -35.24
N LEU A 204 -33.87 -26.66 -34.92
CA LEU A 204 -32.66 -27.34 -34.46
C LEU A 204 -31.55 -27.34 -35.53
N GLN A 205 -31.90 -27.57 -36.80
CA GLN A 205 -30.93 -27.53 -37.90
C GLN A 205 -30.37 -26.13 -38.12
N LYS A 206 -31.22 -25.10 -38.11
CA LYS A 206 -30.78 -23.70 -38.19
C LYS A 206 -29.88 -23.33 -37.01
N TYR A 207 -30.26 -23.72 -35.79
CA TYR A 207 -29.45 -23.54 -34.60
C TYR A 207 -28.07 -24.18 -34.76
N ARG A 208 -28.00 -25.46 -35.16
CA ARG A 208 -26.73 -26.17 -35.34
C ARG A 208 -25.81 -25.45 -36.32
N LEU A 209 -26.35 -24.98 -37.44
CA LEU A 209 -25.58 -24.24 -38.44
C LEU A 209 -25.10 -22.88 -37.89
N ALA A 210 -25.99 -22.08 -37.32
CA ALA A 210 -25.65 -20.77 -36.78
C ALA A 210 -24.65 -20.88 -35.62
N ASN A 211 -24.88 -21.80 -34.69
CA ASN A 211 -24.01 -22.05 -33.55
C ASN A 211 -22.63 -22.54 -34.01
N SER A 212 -22.57 -23.45 -34.99
CA SER A 212 -21.27 -23.89 -35.54
C SER A 212 -20.49 -22.72 -36.16
N THR A 213 -21.15 -21.80 -36.85
CA THR A 213 -20.50 -20.63 -37.44
C THR A 213 -19.92 -19.72 -36.36
N VAL A 214 -20.70 -19.37 -35.34
CA VAL A 214 -20.25 -18.50 -34.24
C VAL A 214 -19.12 -19.16 -33.44
N MET A 215 -19.24 -20.45 -33.13
CA MET A 215 -18.21 -21.17 -32.38
C MET A 215 -16.89 -21.29 -33.16
N ASN A 216 -16.95 -21.47 -34.48
CA ASN A 216 -15.74 -21.57 -35.31
C ASN A 216 -15.06 -20.21 -35.57
N ASN A 217 -15.77 -19.11 -35.36
CA ASN A 217 -15.26 -17.76 -35.60
C ASN A 217 -15.03 -17.02 -34.27
N GLU A 218 -16.04 -16.31 -33.76
CA GLU A 218 -15.93 -15.51 -32.54
C GLU A 218 -15.64 -16.36 -31.31
N GLY A 219 -16.18 -17.58 -31.24
CA GLY A 219 -15.92 -18.52 -30.14
C GLY A 219 -14.48 -18.99 -30.11
N ALA A 220 -13.91 -19.33 -31.28
CA ALA A 220 -12.52 -19.72 -31.41
C ALA A 220 -11.56 -18.57 -31.03
N ALA A 221 -11.91 -17.32 -31.39
CA ALA A 221 -11.16 -16.14 -30.96
C ALA A 221 -11.24 -15.94 -29.44
N LEU A 222 -12.44 -16.06 -28.85
CA LEU A 222 -12.64 -15.93 -27.41
C LEU A 222 -11.85 -16.98 -26.62
N ASP A 223 -11.87 -18.24 -27.05
CA ASP A 223 -11.13 -19.31 -26.39
C ASP A 223 -9.61 -19.18 -26.58
N ALA A 224 -9.15 -18.64 -27.72
CA ALA A 224 -7.74 -18.34 -27.94
C ALA A 224 -7.25 -17.24 -26.98
N ASP A 225 -8.01 -16.15 -26.82
CA ASP A 225 -7.73 -15.08 -25.85
C ASP A 225 -7.73 -15.62 -24.42
N ALA A 226 -8.76 -16.39 -24.05
CA ALA A 226 -8.87 -16.97 -22.72
C ALA A 226 -7.72 -17.93 -22.40
N LYS A 227 -7.19 -18.64 -23.41
CA LYS A 227 -6.00 -19.49 -23.29
C LYS A 227 -4.74 -18.64 -23.14
N GLY A 228 -4.57 -17.59 -23.94
CA GLY A 228 -3.42 -16.70 -23.86
C GLY A 228 -3.31 -16.00 -22.49
N ILE A 229 -4.44 -15.61 -21.90
CA ILE A 229 -4.48 -15.08 -20.52
C ILE A 229 -3.96 -16.13 -19.53
N GLN A 230 -4.45 -17.37 -19.61
CA GLN A 230 -4.00 -18.43 -18.70
C GLN A 230 -2.50 -18.74 -18.88
N GLU A 231 -2.03 -18.85 -20.12
CA GLU A 231 -0.60 -19.08 -20.40
C GLU A 231 0.28 -17.94 -19.86
N ALA A 232 -0.19 -16.69 -19.90
CA ALA A 232 0.52 -15.55 -19.34
C ALA A 232 0.55 -15.59 -17.80
N ILE A 233 -0.53 -16.01 -17.15
CA ILE A 233 -0.59 -16.21 -15.69
C ILE A 233 0.36 -17.34 -15.28
N ASP A 234 0.30 -18.49 -15.96
CA ASP A 234 1.14 -19.65 -15.66
C ASP A 234 2.64 -19.36 -15.87
N ALA A 235 2.97 -18.40 -16.75
CA ALA A 235 4.34 -17.95 -17.03
C ALA A 235 4.84 -16.86 -16.07
N LEU A 236 4.02 -16.41 -15.11
CA LEU A 236 4.41 -15.38 -14.16
C LEU A 236 5.47 -15.91 -13.18
N ASP A 237 6.73 -15.56 -13.43
CA ASP A 237 7.85 -15.96 -12.59
C ASP A 237 7.84 -15.25 -11.23
N ARG A 238 7.83 -16.05 -10.17
CA ARG A 238 7.87 -15.60 -8.77
C ARG A 238 9.03 -16.20 -7.99
N ASP A 239 9.88 -17.01 -8.63
CA ASP A 239 10.86 -17.84 -7.94
C ASP A 239 11.87 -16.97 -7.18
N ALA A 240 12.41 -15.93 -7.84
CA ALA A 240 13.37 -15.01 -7.21
C ALA A 240 12.74 -14.22 -6.05
N ILE A 241 11.47 -13.84 -6.16
CA ILE A 241 10.74 -13.12 -5.11
C ILE A 241 10.53 -14.01 -3.90
N ASP A 242 10.06 -15.24 -4.14
CA ASP A 242 9.77 -16.21 -3.09
C ASP A 242 11.09 -16.69 -2.42
N GLU A 243 12.18 -16.84 -3.17
CA GLU A 243 13.52 -17.17 -2.64
C GLU A 243 14.03 -16.13 -1.64
N VAL A 244 13.98 -14.84 -1.99
CA VAL A 244 14.36 -13.75 -1.08
C VAL A 244 13.49 -13.74 0.18
N ASN A 245 12.18 -13.87 0.01
CA ASN A 245 11.23 -13.83 1.13
C ASN A 245 11.31 -15.08 2.04
N ASN A 246 11.79 -16.21 1.51
CA ASN A 246 12.07 -17.41 2.31
C ASN A 246 13.31 -17.22 3.21
N LEU A 247 14.30 -16.45 2.74
CA LEU A 247 15.49 -16.11 3.53
C LEU A 247 15.20 -15.03 4.58
N TYR A 248 14.42 -14.02 4.22
CA TYR A 248 13.94 -13.00 5.13
C TYR A 248 12.57 -12.46 4.70
N TYR A 249 11.56 -12.68 5.53
CA TYR A 249 10.18 -12.37 5.19
C TYR A 249 9.96 -10.86 4.96
N GLY A 250 9.25 -10.52 3.88
CA GLY A 250 8.77 -9.16 3.65
C GLY A 250 9.79 -8.21 3.02
N VAL A 251 10.94 -8.71 2.56
CA VAL A 251 11.91 -7.92 1.81
C VAL A 251 11.33 -7.50 0.46
N VAL A 252 10.68 -8.44 -0.25
CA VAL A 252 9.84 -8.11 -1.39
C VAL A 252 8.39 -8.14 -0.94
N ALA A 253 7.74 -6.99 -0.96
CA ALA A 253 6.36 -6.82 -0.56
C ALA A 253 5.47 -6.57 -1.78
N PHE A 254 4.19 -6.87 -1.61
CA PHE A 254 3.16 -6.59 -2.59
C PHE A 254 2.20 -5.58 -2.00
N THR A 255 1.75 -4.67 -2.85
CA THR A 255 0.76 -3.65 -2.48
C THR A 255 -0.67 -4.19 -2.40
N GLY A 256 -0.93 -5.36 -2.98
CA GLY A 256 -2.26 -5.99 -2.95
C GLY A 256 -2.35 -7.26 -3.79
N THR A 257 -3.58 -7.72 -4.00
CA THR A 257 -3.93 -8.88 -4.83
C THR A 257 -5.10 -8.52 -5.75
N GLU A 258 -5.02 -8.83 -7.04
CA GLU A 258 -6.12 -8.59 -7.98
C GLU A 258 -6.84 -9.89 -8.29
N TYR A 259 -8.18 -9.83 -8.29
CA TYR A 259 -9.01 -10.92 -8.75
C TYR A 259 -9.36 -10.69 -10.21
N LEU A 260 -8.72 -11.45 -11.09
CA LEU A 260 -8.93 -11.38 -12.53
C LEU A 260 -10.08 -12.29 -12.93
N GLN A 261 -10.94 -11.80 -13.82
CA GLN A 261 -12.00 -12.59 -14.44
C GLN A 261 -12.00 -12.39 -15.96
N TRP A 262 -12.14 -13.49 -16.71
CA TRP A 262 -12.23 -13.43 -18.16
C TRP A 262 -13.21 -14.47 -18.70
N GLU A 263 -13.77 -14.22 -19.88
CA GLU A 263 -14.76 -15.09 -20.50
C GLU A 263 -14.12 -16.09 -21.47
N SER A 264 -14.70 -17.29 -21.51
CA SER A 264 -14.47 -18.33 -22.52
C SER A 264 -15.82 -18.83 -23.05
N THR A 265 -15.84 -19.62 -24.12
CA THR A 265 -17.08 -20.25 -24.61
C THR A 265 -17.71 -21.20 -23.58
N THR A 266 -16.90 -21.71 -22.64
CA THR A 266 -17.32 -22.60 -21.55
C THR A 266 -17.79 -21.88 -20.29
N GLY A 267 -17.65 -20.55 -20.24
CA GLY A 267 -18.03 -19.72 -19.09
C GLY A 267 -16.90 -18.83 -18.58
N ILE A 268 -17.15 -18.22 -17.44
CA ILE A 268 -16.22 -17.29 -16.77
C ILE A 268 -15.11 -18.08 -16.07
N LYS A 269 -13.86 -17.65 -16.27
CA LYS A 269 -12.68 -18.11 -15.55
C LYS A 269 -12.17 -17.02 -14.61
N SER A 270 -11.39 -17.39 -13.62
CA SER A 270 -10.80 -16.44 -12.69
C SER A 270 -9.54 -16.93 -12.01
N ASP A 271 -8.69 -15.99 -11.60
CA ASP A 271 -7.48 -16.23 -10.83
C ASP A 271 -7.10 -15.01 -9.97
N VAL A 272 -6.10 -15.17 -9.09
CA VAL A 272 -5.57 -14.12 -8.24
C VAL A 272 -4.09 -13.88 -8.54
N VAL A 273 -3.73 -12.62 -8.79
CA VAL A 273 -2.33 -12.19 -9.00
C VAL A 273 -1.89 -11.18 -7.94
N ASN A 274 -0.63 -11.24 -7.52
CA ASN A 274 -0.08 -10.26 -6.58
C ASN A 274 0.39 -9.00 -7.32
N LEU A 275 0.16 -7.84 -6.70
CA LEU A 275 0.22 -6.54 -7.34
C LEU A 275 1.32 -5.66 -6.82
N GLY A 276 1.92 -4.88 -7.72
CA GLY A 276 2.93 -3.87 -7.40
C GLY A 276 4.00 -4.42 -6.47
N ALA A 277 4.78 -5.39 -6.94
CA ALA A 277 5.94 -5.87 -6.22
C ALA A 277 6.93 -4.71 -6.02
N TYR A 278 7.43 -4.56 -4.81
CA TYR A 278 8.46 -3.58 -4.47
C TYR A 278 9.41 -4.12 -3.41
N ILE A 279 10.63 -3.60 -3.39
CA ILE A 279 11.60 -3.89 -2.33
C ILE A 279 11.31 -2.95 -1.16
N SER A 280 10.96 -3.52 -0.01
CA SER A 280 10.77 -2.76 1.23
C SER A 280 12.12 -2.34 1.79
N GLU A 281 12.50 -1.07 1.66
CA GLU A 281 13.81 -0.58 2.16
C GLU A 281 13.96 -0.76 3.68
N SER A 282 12.86 -0.72 4.45
CA SER A 282 12.91 -0.99 5.89
C SER A 282 13.24 -2.45 6.18
N GLN A 283 12.55 -3.39 5.52
CA GLN A 283 12.78 -4.82 5.71
C GLN A 283 14.11 -5.28 5.13
N LYS A 284 14.52 -4.71 3.98
CA LYS A 284 15.84 -4.93 3.41
C LYS A 284 16.95 -4.47 4.36
N LEU A 285 16.84 -3.26 4.93
CA LEU A 285 17.82 -2.77 5.89
C LEU A 285 17.86 -3.64 7.17
N GLU A 286 16.70 -4.09 7.63
CA GLU A 286 16.58 -4.98 8.78
C GLU A 286 17.26 -6.33 8.49
N ALA A 287 17.02 -6.90 7.31
CA ALA A 287 17.64 -8.14 6.84
C ALA A 287 19.16 -8.00 6.71
N GLU A 288 19.66 -6.97 5.99
CA GLU A 288 21.09 -6.68 5.83
C GLU A 288 21.77 -6.52 7.19
N THR A 289 21.14 -5.80 8.12
CA THR A 289 21.65 -5.60 9.48
C THR A 289 21.67 -6.91 10.27
N SER A 290 20.62 -7.74 10.14
CA SER A 290 20.53 -9.05 10.79
C SER A 290 21.64 -9.99 10.34
N PHE A 291 21.84 -10.14 9.02
CA PHE A 291 22.92 -10.95 8.46
C PHE A 291 24.30 -10.41 8.83
N ALA A 292 24.52 -9.09 8.72
CA ALA A 292 25.79 -8.47 9.11
C ALA A 292 26.10 -8.70 10.60
N ASN A 293 25.12 -8.59 11.48
CA ASN A 293 25.29 -8.85 12.92
C ASN A 293 25.60 -10.31 13.21
N ARG A 294 24.96 -11.25 12.51
CA ARG A 294 25.23 -12.69 12.67
C ARG A 294 26.66 -13.03 12.26
N VAL A 295 27.11 -12.55 11.09
CA VAL A 295 28.49 -12.71 10.61
C VAL A 295 29.48 -12.07 11.59
N LYS A 296 29.20 -10.85 12.06
CA LYS A 296 30.03 -10.14 13.02
C LYS A 296 30.13 -10.90 14.35
N ASN A 297 29.02 -11.40 14.89
CA ASN A 297 29.02 -12.15 16.14
C ASN A 297 29.79 -13.47 16.01
N ALA A 298 29.65 -14.18 14.89
CA ALA A 298 30.43 -15.38 14.61
C ALA A 298 31.93 -15.07 14.47
N ALA A 299 32.29 -13.97 13.80
CA ALA A 299 33.68 -13.50 13.70
C ALA A 299 34.26 -13.08 15.06
N ASP A 300 33.49 -12.36 15.88
CA ASP A 300 33.87 -11.94 17.23
C ASP A 300 34.07 -13.16 18.15
N ALA A 301 33.25 -14.21 18.01
CA ALA A 301 33.38 -15.46 18.76
C ALA A 301 34.60 -16.29 18.32
N LEU A 302 34.87 -16.35 17.01
CA LEU A 302 36.07 -16.98 16.46
C LEU A 302 37.34 -16.26 16.94
N GLY A 303 37.35 -14.94 16.81
CA GLY A 303 38.50 -14.10 17.13
C GLY A 303 39.62 -14.25 16.10
N THR A 304 40.84 -13.87 16.49
CA THR A 304 42.01 -13.96 15.60
C THR A 304 43.17 -14.66 16.30
N SER A 305 44.12 -15.20 15.53
CA SER A 305 45.33 -15.81 16.09
C SER A 305 46.21 -14.85 16.90
N ALA A 306 45.94 -13.54 16.86
CA ALA A 306 46.61 -12.53 17.67
C ALA A 306 45.93 -12.30 19.04
N ASP A 307 44.79 -12.92 19.29
CA ASP A 307 44.05 -12.74 20.54
C ASP A 307 44.85 -13.23 21.75
N THR A 308 44.83 -12.43 22.82
CA THR A 308 45.52 -12.76 24.07
C THR A 308 44.65 -13.68 24.94
N LYS A 309 45.28 -14.33 25.93
CA LYS A 309 44.63 -15.25 26.87
C LYS A 309 43.43 -14.67 27.64
N ASP A 310 43.30 -13.35 27.71
CA ASP A 310 42.25 -12.64 28.43
C ASP A 310 40.97 -12.44 27.57
N LYS A 311 41.04 -12.76 26.27
CA LYS A 311 39.91 -12.66 25.35
C LYS A 311 39.08 -13.95 25.38
N ASN A 312 37.76 -13.80 25.48
CA ASN A 312 36.82 -14.93 25.44
C ASN A 312 36.42 -15.30 24.00
N THR A 313 37.42 -15.54 23.15
CA THR A 313 37.25 -15.99 21.76
C THR A 313 37.82 -17.41 21.61
N ALA A 314 37.54 -18.09 20.50
CA ALA A 314 38.11 -19.42 20.24
C ALA A 314 39.65 -19.36 20.21
N TYR A 315 40.23 -18.35 19.55
CA TYR A 315 41.68 -18.14 19.58
C TYR A 315 42.22 -17.66 20.94
N GLY A 316 41.49 -16.84 21.69
CA GLY A 316 41.88 -16.44 23.05
C GLY A 316 41.93 -17.62 24.03
N ARG A 317 41.02 -18.60 23.89
CA ARG A 317 41.08 -19.87 24.63
C ARG A 317 42.30 -20.70 24.28
N LEU A 318 42.69 -20.75 23.01
CA LEU A 318 43.93 -21.41 22.59
C LEU A 318 45.16 -20.71 23.20
N ALA A 319 45.19 -19.37 23.21
CA ALA A 319 46.26 -18.61 23.85
C ALA A 319 46.33 -18.88 25.37
N SER A 320 45.18 -18.99 26.04
CA SER A 320 45.09 -19.35 27.46
C SER A 320 45.59 -20.77 27.74
N ALA A 321 45.18 -21.75 26.93
CA ALA A 321 45.65 -23.13 27.05
C ALA A 321 47.16 -23.27 26.79
N ASN A 322 47.71 -22.50 25.84
CA ASN A 322 49.15 -22.44 25.60
C ASN A 322 49.90 -21.81 26.79
N ALA A 323 49.36 -20.77 27.41
CA ALA A 323 49.92 -20.19 28.63
C ALA A 323 49.91 -21.17 29.81
N GLN A 324 48.84 -21.96 29.96
CA GLN A 324 48.78 -23.04 30.97
C GLN A 324 49.87 -24.09 30.76
N LEU A 325 50.17 -24.44 29.50
CA LEU A 325 51.27 -25.36 29.18
C LEU A 325 52.62 -24.74 29.55
N GLU A 326 52.82 -23.45 29.27
CA GLU A 326 54.04 -22.74 29.64
C GLU A 326 54.22 -22.68 31.17
N ASP A 327 53.16 -22.38 31.92
CA ASP A 327 53.17 -22.33 33.38
C ASP A 327 53.40 -23.73 34.01
N ALA A 328 52.76 -24.77 33.47
CA ALA A 328 52.99 -26.15 33.88
C ALA A 328 54.47 -26.56 33.67
N ASN A 329 55.09 -26.15 32.56
CA ASN A 329 56.50 -26.43 32.30
C ASN A 329 57.45 -25.73 33.29
N LYS A 330 57.03 -24.62 33.92
CA LYS A 330 57.80 -23.88 34.93
C LYS A 330 57.67 -24.42 36.35
N MET A 331 56.80 -25.41 36.60
CA MET A 331 56.65 -26.02 37.92
C MET A 331 57.93 -26.73 38.39
N GLY A 332 58.17 -26.69 39.71
CA GLY A 332 59.29 -27.37 40.37
C GLY A 332 59.23 -28.89 40.25
N GLU A 333 60.38 -29.55 40.46
CA GLU A 333 60.55 -31.01 40.31
C GLU A 333 61.46 -31.60 41.41
N THR A 334 61.53 -30.93 42.56
CA THR A 334 62.48 -31.26 43.63
C THR A 334 62.01 -32.43 44.51
N THR A 335 60.70 -32.72 44.51
CA THR A 335 60.09 -33.87 45.19
C THR A 335 59.32 -34.75 44.21
N ASP A 336 59.07 -36.02 44.58
CA ASP A 336 58.29 -36.94 43.74
C ASP A 336 56.83 -36.46 43.57
N ALA A 337 56.25 -35.84 44.60
CA ALA A 337 54.94 -35.21 44.52
C ALA A 337 54.90 -34.01 43.56
N GLU A 338 55.98 -33.21 43.49
CA GLU A 338 56.10 -32.10 42.53
C GLU A 338 56.21 -32.60 41.09
N LYS A 339 56.94 -33.71 40.86
CA LYS A 339 57.03 -34.34 39.53
C LYS A 339 55.68 -34.85 39.05
N GLU A 340 54.94 -35.60 39.88
CA GLU A 340 53.59 -36.06 39.54
C GLU A 340 52.63 -34.89 39.26
N ALA A 341 52.66 -33.84 40.09
CA ALA A 341 51.83 -32.65 39.90
C ALA A 341 52.14 -31.93 38.58
N LYS A 342 53.42 -31.80 38.22
CA LYS A 342 53.85 -31.21 36.95
C LYS A 342 53.39 -32.03 35.76
N GLU A 343 53.57 -33.35 35.82
CA GLU A 343 53.19 -34.26 34.74
C GLU A 343 51.67 -34.21 34.48
N GLN A 344 50.87 -34.19 35.55
CA GLN A 344 49.42 -34.02 35.47
C GLN A 344 49.01 -32.64 34.91
N ALA A 345 49.70 -31.57 35.30
CA ALA A 345 49.45 -30.21 34.79
C ALA A 345 49.74 -30.10 33.28
N ILE A 346 50.84 -30.70 32.81
CA ILE A 346 51.18 -30.77 31.38
C ILE A 346 50.12 -31.55 30.61
N GLU A 347 49.67 -32.69 31.14
CA GLU A 347 48.64 -33.51 30.49
C GLU A 347 47.30 -32.74 30.38
N ASN A 348 46.90 -32.04 31.44
CA ASN A 348 45.71 -31.19 31.46
C ASN A 348 45.83 -30.04 30.45
N ALA A 349 46.99 -29.37 30.36
CA ALA A 349 47.22 -28.31 29.39
C ALA A 349 47.18 -28.82 27.94
N LYS A 350 47.73 -30.01 27.67
CA LYS A 350 47.63 -30.66 26.35
C LYS A 350 46.18 -30.97 25.97
N ARG A 351 45.36 -31.47 26.92
CA ARG A 351 43.92 -31.66 26.71
C ARG A 351 43.20 -30.33 26.44
N ALA A 352 43.53 -29.28 27.19
CA ALA A 352 42.96 -27.95 26.99
C ALA A 352 43.30 -27.38 25.60
N ILE A 353 44.54 -27.56 25.13
CA ILE A 353 44.96 -27.14 23.78
C ILE A 353 44.18 -27.91 22.70
N ALA A 354 44.03 -29.23 22.85
CA ALA A 354 43.25 -30.04 21.91
C ALA A 354 41.79 -29.56 21.85
N SER A 355 41.15 -29.37 23.01
CA SER A 355 39.78 -28.84 23.10
C SER A 355 39.66 -27.43 22.51
N ALA A 356 40.65 -26.56 22.72
CA ALA A 356 40.65 -25.22 22.14
C ALA A 356 40.78 -25.25 20.60
N LYS A 357 41.58 -26.17 20.05
CA LYS A 357 41.66 -26.38 18.59
C LYS A 357 40.34 -26.87 18.01
N ASP A 358 39.67 -27.81 18.67
CA ASP A 358 38.32 -28.25 18.27
C ASP A 358 37.33 -27.07 18.31
N GLY A 359 37.43 -26.22 19.34
CA GLY A 359 36.63 -25.01 19.46
C GLY A 359 36.83 -24.02 18.31
N ILE A 360 38.05 -23.87 17.80
CA ILE A 360 38.33 -23.04 16.61
C ILE A 360 37.66 -23.62 15.37
N VAL A 361 37.73 -24.94 15.16
CA VAL A 361 37.07 -25.59 14.01
C VAL A 361 35.55 -25.36 14.04
N ILE A 362 34.93 -25.51 15.21
CA ILE A 362 33.49 -25.26 15.39
C ILE A 362 33.15 -23.79 15.12
N ALA A 363 33.92 -22.86 15.68
CA ALA A 363 33.69 -21.43 15.49
C ALA A 363 33.90 -20.98 14.04
N GLN A 364 34.88 -21.57 13.33
CA GLN A 364 35.10 -21.33 11.91
C GLN A 364 33.93 -21.84 11.07
N ALA A 365 33.44 -23.04 11.35
CA ALA A 365 32.28 -23.59 10.64
C ALA A 365 31.02 -22.74 10.82
N GLU A 366 30.80 -22.17 12.01
CA GLU A 366 29.68 -21.24 12.22
C GLU A 366 29.89 -19.92 11.46
N TYR A 367 31.10 -19.34 11.47
CA TYR A 367 31.40 -18.17 10.67
C TYR A 367 31.15 -18.40 9.17
N ASP A 368 31.63 -19.52 8.62
CA ASP A 368 31.48 -19.85 7.19
C ASP A 368 30.00 -20.04 6.82
N LYS A 369 29.23 -20.71 7.68
CA LYS A 369 27.77 -20.88 7.52
C LYS A 369 27.04 -19.54 7.52
N GLU A 370 27.33 -18.67 8.48
CA GLU A 370 26.70 -17.35 8.58
C GLU A 370 27.09 -16.44 7.42
N LYS A 371 28.35 -16.54 6.94
CA LYS A 371 28.81 -15.84 5.75
C LYS A 371 28.09 -16.34 4.49
N ALA A 372 27.95 -17.66 4.34
CA ALA A 372 27.23 -18.26 3.22
C ALA A 372 25.76 -17.81 3.16
N ALA A 373 25.06 -17.81 4.30
CA ALA A 373 23.68 -17.33 4.37
C ALA A 373 23.56 -15.83 4.02
N SER A 374 24.51 -15.01 4.45
CA SER A 374 24.57 -13.59 4.07
C SER A 374 24.82 -13.39 2.57
N ASP A 375 25.65 -14.23 1.96
CA ASP A 375 25.93 -14.17 0.52
C ASP A 375 24.76 -14.69 -0.32
N GLU A 376 24.09 -15.73 0.14
CA GLU A 376 22.87 -16.28 -0.45
C GLU A 376 21.75 -15.22 -0.47
N PHE A 377 21.53 -14.52 0.64
CA PHE A 377 20.57 -13.41 0.69
C PHE A 377 20.92 -12.29 -0.30
N ALA A 378 22.19 -11.87 -0.36
CA ALA A 378 22.63 -10.83 -1.29
C ALA A 378 22.46 -11.26 -2.76
N ALA A 379 22.73 -12.52 -3.08
CA ALA A 379 22.56 -13.08 -4.41
C ALA A 379 21.08 -13.17 -4.81
N ALA A 380 20.23 -13.68 -3.91
CA ALA A 380 18.78 -13.76 -4.13
C ALA A 380 18.20 -12.36 -4.34
N LEU A 381 18.59 -11.38 -3.50
CA LEU A 381 18.12 -9.99 -3.64
C LEU A 381 18.53 -9.37 -4.98
N ALA A 382 19.74 -9.67 -5.47
CA ALA A 382 20.22 -9.19 -6.75
C ALA A 382 19.51 -9.84 -7.96
N ALA A 383 18.92 -11.03 -7.78
CA ALA A 383 18.17 -11.72 -8.82
C ALA A 383 16.72 -11.21 -8.96
N VAL A 384 16.19 -10.48 -7.97
CA VAL A 384 14.84 -9.95 -8.01
C VAL A 384 14.72 -8.80 -9.02
N ASP A 385 13.89 -9.00 -10.05
CA ASP A 385 13.46 -7.95 -10.96
C ASP A 385 11.97 -7.62 -10.73
N VAL A 386 11.72 -6.73 -9.76
CA VAL A 386 10.36 -6.24 -9.46
C VAL A 386 9.73 -5.54 -10.66
N LYS A 387 10.53 -4.95 -11.55
CA LYS A 387 10.03 -4.25 -12.73
C LYS A 387 9.51 -5.26 -13.75
N ALA A 388 10.28 -6.30 -14.04
CA ALA A 388 9.86 -7.36 -14.97
C ALA A 388 8.59 -8.06 -14.45
N TYR A 389 8.51 -8.34 -13.15
CA TYR A 389 7.31 -8.89 -12.54
C TYR A 389 6.10 -7.97 -12.74
N ASN A 390 6.23 -6.68 -12.40
CA ASN A 390 5.13 -5.71 -12.54
C ASN A 390 4.72 -5.47 -14.01
N ASP A 391 5.69 -5.47 -14.94
CA ASP A 391 5.41 -5.37 -16.38
C ASP A 391 4.61 -6.60 -16.87
N ALA A 392 4.95 -7.80 -16.39
CA ALA A 392 4.23 -9.04 -16.72
C ALA A 392 2.80 -9.03 -16.18
N VAL A 393 2.59 -8.64 -14.91
CA VAL A 393 1.25 -8.47 -14.32
C VAL A 393 0.44 -7.45 -15.12
N SER A 394 1.03 -6.30 -15.45
CA SER A 394 0.36 -5.25 -16.25
C SER A 394 -0.07 -5.76 -17.62
N ALA A 395 0.75 -6.60 -18.26
CA ALA A 395 0.42 -7.22 -19.54
C ALA A 395 -0.76 -8.20 -19.41
N ILE A 396 -0.80 -9.01 -18.35
CA ILE A 396 -1.93 -9.90 -18.05
C ILE A 396 -3.22 -9.10 -17.88
N VAL A 397 -3.19 -8.01 -17.11
CA VAL A 397 -4.36 -7.13 -16.90
C VAL A 397 -4.84 -6.54 -18.23
N ALA A 398 -3.92 -6.15 -19.12
CA ALA A 398 -4.27 -5.65 -20.44
C ALA A 398 -4.91 -6.73 -21.34
N LEU A 399 -4.45 -7.98 -21.25
CA LEU A 399 -5.07 -9.12 -21.96
C LEU A 399 -6.49 -9.37 -21.46
N VAL A 400 -6.71 -9.31 -20.14
CA VAL A 400 -8.06 -9.45 -19.54
C VAL A 400 -8.98 -8.33 -20.04
N LYS A 401 -8.52 -7.08 -20.08
CA LYS A 401 -9.29 -5.95 -20.66
C LYS A 401 -9.60 -6.17 -22.15
N ALA A 402 -8.67 -6.72 -22.93
CA ALA A 402 -8.89 -7.02 -24.34
C ALA A 402 -9.95 -8.13 -24.53
N ASN A 403 -9.95 -9.15 -23.67
CA ASN A 403 -10.94 -10.22 -23.67
C ASN A 403 -12.37 -9.70 -23.52
N GLU A 404 -12.62 -8.60 -22.80
CA GLU A 404 -13.96 -7.99 -22.71
C GLU A 404 -14.53 -7.62 -24.10
N THR A 405 -13.67 -7.13 -25.00
CA THR A 405 -14.07 -6.72 -26.35
C THR A 405 -14.41 -7.94 -27.21
N VAL A 406 -13.59 -8.99 -27.12
CA VAL A 406 -13.80 -10.25 -27.85
C VAL A 406 -15.02 -10.99 -27.32
N ALA A 407 -15.20 -11.01 -25.99
CA ALA A 407 -16.38 -11.54 -25.32
C ALA A 407 -17.66 -10.83 -25.79
N LYS A 408 -17.63 -9.49 -25.89
CA LYS A 408 -18.75 -8.73 -26.45
C LYS A 408 -19.06 -9.15 -27.89
N ALA A 409 -18.05 -9.27 -28.75
CA ALA A 409 -18.24 -9.69 -30.14
C ALA A 409 -18.85 -11.10 -30.24
N PHE A 410 -18.35 -12.05 -29.45
CA PHE A 410 -18.93 -13.38 -29.33
C PHE A 410 -20.38 -13.33 -28.89
N ASN A 411 -20.73 -12.50 -27.92
CA ASN A 411 -22.10 -12.36 -27.43
C ASN A 411 -23.05 -11.79 -28.45
N ASP A 412 -22.65 -10.73 -29.14
CA ASP A 412 -23.45 -10.12 -30.19
C ASP A 412 -23.69 -11.14 -31.32
N ALA A 413 -22.66 -11.90 -31.70
CA ALA A 413 -22.78 -12.97 -32.70
C ALA A 413 -23.67 -14.13 -32.21
N ASN A 414 -23.60 -14.47 -30.93
CA ASN A 414 -24.34 -15.58 -30.32
C ASN A 414 -25.84 -15.27 -30.09
N GLU A 415 -26.29 -14.03 -30.32
CA GLU A 415 -27.72 -13.66 -30.22
C GLU A 415 -28.59 -14.50 -31.16
N THR A 416 -28.15 -14.71 -32.40
CA THR A 416 -28.91 -15.47 -33.41
C THR A 416 -29.00 -16.97 -33.07
N PRO A 417 -27.88 -17.67 -32.78
CA PRO A 417 -27.94 -19.04 -32.26
C PRO A 417 -28.80 -19.16 -31.00
N MET A 418 -28.70 -18.22 -30.05
CA MET A 418 -29.54 -18.23 -28.83
C MET A 418 -31.03 -18.15 -29.16
N LYS A 419 -31.43 -17.25 -30.08
CA LYS A 419 -32.82 -17.15 -30.54
C LYS A 419 -33.33 -18.46 -31.12
N LEU A 420 -32.54 -19.08 -32.01
CA LEU A 420 -32.89 -20.36 -32.64
C LEU A 420 -32.94 -21.51 -31.63
N TRP A 421 -32.06 -21.51 -30.63
CA TRP A 421 -32.11 -22.48 -29.53
C TRP A 421 -33.34 -22.29 -28.66
N SER A 422 -33.69 -21.04 -28.31
CA SER A 422 -34.92 -20.72 -27.58
C SER A 422 -36.16 -21.17 -28.36
N GLU A 423 -36.20 -20.94 -29.66
CA GLU A 423 -37.27 -21.42 -30.55
C GLU A 423 -37.37 -22.95 -30.51
N TYR A 424 -36.26 -23.66 -30.74
CA TYR A 424 -36.22 -25.11 -30.61
C TYR A 424 -36.68 -25.60 -29.23
N SER A 425 -36.20 -24.97 -28.15
CA SER A 425 -36.52 -25.35 -26.78
C SER A 425 -38.02 -25.22 -26.49
N VAL A 426 -38.63 -24.13 -26.93
CA VAL A 426 -40.09 -23.91 -26.78
C VAL A 426 -40.86 -24.93 -27.62
N LEU A 427 -40.52 -25.11 -28.89
CA LEU A 427 -41.19 -26.08 -29.78
C LEU A 427 -41.05 -27.52 -29.25
N ASN A 428 -39.89 -27.87 -28.69
CA ASN A 428 -39.64 -29.17 -28.07
C ASN A 428 -40.43 -29.33 -26.75
N ALA A 429 -40.57 -28.28 -25.95
CA ALA A 429 -41.41 -28.32 -24.75
C ALA A 429 -42.89 -28.55 -25.12
N LEU A 430 -43.42 -27.77 -26.06
CA LEU A 430 -44.78 -27.93 -26.59
C LEU A 430 -45.02 -29.34 -27.18
N TYR A 431 -43.99 -29.94 -27.81
CA TYR A 431 -44.07 -31.28 -28.38
C TYR A 431 -44.13 -32.40 -27.31
N ASN A 432 -43.41 -32.23 -26.19
CA ASN A 432 -43.21 -33.26 -25.17
C ASN A 432 -44.21 -33.19 -24.00
N ASN A 433 -44.71 -32.00 -23.63
CA ASN A 433 -45.65 -31.83 -22.53
C ASN A 433 -46.46 -30.55 -22.73
N SER A 434 -47.78 -30.67 -22.67
CA SER A 434 -48.75 -29.58 -22.75
C SER A 434 -48.69 -28.66 -21.52
N GLN A 435 -47.59 -27.93 -21.31
CA GLN A 435 -47.60 -26.81 -20.39
C GLN A 435 -48.60 -25.76 -20.90
N ASN A 436 -49.33 -25.11 -19.99
CA ASN A 436 -50.22 -24.02 -20.39
C ASN A 436 -49.35 -22.91 -21.00
N LEU A 437 -49.62 -22.58 -22.28
CA LEU A 437 -48.94 -21.53 -23.01
C LEU A 437 -48.93 -20.21 -22.21
N GLU A 438 -50.01 -19.95 -21.47
CA GLU A 438 -50.17 -18.78 -20.61
C GLU A 438 -49.16 -18.77 -19.44
N GLU A 439 -48.88 -19.92 -18.81
CA GLU A 439 -47.91 -20.02 -17.71
C GLU A 439 -46.48 -19.77 -18.20
N LEU A 440 -46.14 -20.32 -19.38
CA LEU A 440 -44.84 -20.12 -20.00
C LEU A 440 -44.61 -18.67 -20.44
N ILE A 441 -45.64 -18.03 -21.01
CA ILE A 441 -45.62 -16.61 -21.36
C ILE A 441 -45.43 -15.77 -20.10
N ALA A 442 -46.22 -16.00 -19.05
CA ALA A 442 -46.14 -15.26 -17.79
C ALA A 442 -44.76 -15.39 -17.13
N GLN A 443 -44.15 -16.59 -17.17
CA GLN A 443 -42.81 -16.80 -16.63
C GLN A 443 -41.74 -16.04 -17.42
N CYS A 444 -41.81 -16.03 -18.76
CA CYS A 444 -40.88 -15.25 -19.59
C CYS A 444 -41.01 -13.75 -19.31
N GLU A 445 -42.24 -13.24 -19.21
CA GLU A 445 -42.50 -11.83 -18.90
C GLU A 445 -41.97 -11.44 -17.51
N LEU A 446 -42.15 -12.30 -16.51
CA LEU A 446 -41.61 -12.12 -15.17
C LEU A 446 -40.08 -12.06 -15.17
N ASN A 447 -39.43 -13.01 -15.85
CA ASN A 447 -37.97 -13.08 -15.94
C ASN A 447 -37.38 -11.82 -16.60
N ILE A 448 -37.99 -11.35 -17.70
CA ILE A 448 -37.60 -10.11 -18.39
C ILE A 448 -37.78 -8.89 -17.47
N ALA A 449 -38.90 -8.81 -16.77
CA ALA A 449 -39.19 -7.69 -15.87
C ALA A 449 -38.18 -7.63 -14.71
N GLN A 450 -37.90 -8.75 -14.06
CA GLN A 450 -36.91 -8.85 -12.98
C GLN A 450 -35.50 -8.49 -13.46
N ALA A 451 -35.10 -8.96 -14.65
CA ALA A 451 -33.80 -8.63 -15.20
C ALA A 451 -33.65 -7.12 -15.49
N LYS A 452 -34.69 -6.49 -16.06
CA LYS A 452 -34.72 -5.03 -16.30
C LYS A 452 -34.69 -4.23 -15.01
N GLU A 453 -35.34 -4.69 -13.95
CA GLU A 453 -35.33 -4.04 -12.64
C GLU A 453 -33.93 -4.09 -12.01
N ARG A 454 -33.23 -5.23 -12.10
CA ARG A 454 -31.86 -5.36 -11.60
C ARG A 454 -30.87 -4.47 -12.36
N ILE A 455 -31.01 -4.33 -13.68
CA ILE A 455 -30.18 -3.38 -14.47
C ILE A 455 -30.36 -1.95 -13.96
N LYS A 456 -31.62 -1.49 -13.81
CA LYS A 456 -31.92 -0.14 -13.28
C LYS A 456 -31.35 0.08 -11.88
N PHE A 457 -31.37 -0.95 -11.02
CA PHE A 457 -30.78 -0.87 -9.69
C PHE A 457 -29.27 -0.60 -9.74
N TYR A 458 -28.54 -1.28 -10.63
CA TYR A 458 -27.10 -1.04 -10.81
C TYR A 458 -26.82 0.37 -11.35
N GLU A 459 -27.57 0.84 -12.35
CA GLU A 459 -27.42 2.19 -12.92
C GLU A 459 -27.66 3.29 -11.88
N ALA A 460 -28.70 3.14 -11.04
CA ALA A 460 -29.05 4.12 -10.01
C ALA A 460 -27.99 4.21 -8.90
N ASN A 461 -27.40 3.07 -8.50
CA ASN A 461 -26.36 3.06 -7.47
C ASN A 461 -25.08 3.77 -7.92
N ILE A 462 -24.67 3.58 -9.19
CA ILE A 462 -23.50 4.29 -9.76
C ILE A 462 -23.77 5.79 -9.79
N THR A 463 -24.90 6.20 -10.37
CA THR A 463 -25.29 7.62 -10.48
C THR A 463 -25.28 8.33 -9.12
N ASN A 464 -25.82 7.67 -8.09
CA ASN A 464 -25.86 8.21 -6.74
C ASN A 464 -24.45 8.36 -6.13
N ALA A 465 -23.56 7.40 -6.36
CA ALA A 465 -22.20 7.46 -5.85
C ALA A 465 -21.37 8.55 -6.56
N GLU A 466 -21.53 8.71 -7.88
CA GLU A 466 -20.91 9.81 -8.65
C GLU A 466 -21.35 11.19 -8.13
N ALA A 467 -22.64 11.36 -7.81
CA ALA A 467 -23.16 12.59 -7.23
C ALA A 467 -22.55 12.90 -5.86
N GLN A 468 -22.32 11.87 -5.03
CA GLN A 468 -21.63 12.01 -3.74
C GLN A 468 -20.17 12.43 -3.93
N LEU A 469 -19.46 11.85 -4.90
CA LEU A 469 -18.08 12.21 -5.22
C LEU A 469 -17.97 13.67 -5.67
N ALA A 470 -18.88 14.12 -6.54
CA ALA A 470 -18.91 15.50 -7.03
C ALA A 470 -19.11 16.51 -5.87
N LYS A 471 -20.10 16.24 -5.00
CA LYS A 471 -20.33 17.07 -3.80
C LYS A 471 -19.12 17.11 -2.89
N GLY A 472 -18.48 15.96 -2.69
CA GLY A 472 -17.29 15.87 -1.85
C GLY A 472 -16.09 16.65 -2.39
N LYS A 473 -15.88 16.67 -3.72
CA LYS A 473 -14.84 17.48 -4.37
C LYS A 473 -15.08 18.99 -4.16
N GLU A 474 -16.32 19.46 -4.30
CA GLU A 474 -16.68 20.86 -4.01
C GLU A 474 -16.40 21.24 -2.55
N GLU A 475 -16.75 20.34 -1.64
CA GLU A 475 -16.49 20.51 -0.21
C GLU A 475 -14.98 20.57 0.13
N LEU A 476 -14.13 19.85 -0.60
CA LEU A 476 -12.67 19.89 -0.44
C LEU A 476 -12.08 21.22 -0.93
N ASP A 477 -12.53 21.72 -2.08
CA ASP A 477 -12.12 23.03 -2.62
C ASP A 477 -12.44 24.19 -1.66
N ASN A 478 -13.57 24.08 -0.94
CA ASN A 478 -13.95 25.07 0.06
C ASN A 478 -13.04 25.01 1.29
N LEU A 479 -12.65 23.81 1.71
CA LEU A 479 -11.74 23.62 2.84
C LEU A 479 -10.32 24.14 2.54
N GLU A 480 -9.83 23.97 1.31
CA GLU A 480 -8.54 24.51 0.86
C GLU A 480 -8.51 26.05 0.98
N LYS A 481 -9.61 26.72 0.59
CA LYS A 481 -9.75 28.18 0.75
C LYS A 481 -9.76 28.59 2.22
N GLU A 482 -10.41 27.82 3.09
CA GLU A 482 -10.46 28.06 4.52
C GLU A 482 -9.07 27.92 5.18
N ILE A 483 -8.32 26.87 4.81
CA ILE A 483 -6.93 26.65 5.25
C ILE A 483 -6.04 27.82 4.82
N ALA A 484 -6.13 28.25 3.56
CA ALA A 484 -5.36 29.38 3.05
C ALA A 484 -5.66 30.68 3.82
N ALA A 485 -6.93 30.97 4.11
CA ALA A 485 -7.32 32.11 4.92
C ALA A 485 -6.80 31.99 6.36
N LYS A 486 -6.87 30.80 6.96
CA LYS A 486 -6.44 30.56 8.34
C LYS A 486 -4.91 30.66 8.51
N LYS A 487 -4.14 30.23 7.50
CA LYS A 487 -2.69 30.39 7.49
C LYS A 487 -2.26 31.85 7.61
N ILE A 488 -2.95 32.77 6.93
CA ILE A 488 -2.72 34.21 7.05
C ILE A 488 -2.97 34.70 8.49
N ILE A 489 -4.00 34.17 9.17
CA ILE A 489 -4.31 34.52 10.56
C ILE A 489 -3.20 34.03 11.50
N VAL A 490 -2.71 32.79 11.31
CA VAL A 490 -1.59 32.23 12.08
C VAL A 490 -0.32 33.06 11.90
N ASP A 491 0.03 33.40 10.66
CA ASP A 491 1.22 34.20 10.35
C ASP A 491 1.14 35.59 10.99
N ASN A 492 -0.04 36.23 10.97
CA ASN A 492 -0.26 37.53 11.61
C ASN A 492 -0.16 37.44 13.14
N ALA A 493 -0.74 36.40 13.76
CA ALA A 493 -0.69 36.20 15.21
C ALA A 493 0.75 35.93 15.68
N LYS A 494 1.51 35.15 14.90
CA LYS A 494 2.93 34.89 15.12
C LYS A 494 3.76 36.17 15.01
N ALA A 495 3.56 36.95 13.95
CA ALA A 495 4.29 38.21 13.77
C ALA A 495 4.05 39.19 14.92
N ALA A 496 2.83 39.23 15.46
CA ALA A 496 2.51 40.04 16.63
C ALA A 496 3.22 39.55 17.91
N LEU A 497 3.26 38.24 18.13
CA LEU A 497 3.97 37.63 19.26
C LEU A 497 5.50 37.82 19.16
N ASP A 498 6.08 37.61 17.98
CA ASP A 498 7.50 37.84 17.69
C ASP A 498 7.90 39.29 17.94
N ALA A 499 7.04 40.25 17.58
CA ALA A 499 7.30 41.67 17.77
C ALA A 499 7.32 42.04 19.26
N GLU A 500 6.40 41.52 20.06
CA GLU A 500 6.34 41.77 21.51
C GLU A 500 7.54 41.14 22.24
N LEU A 501 7.92 39.91 21.90
CA LEU A 501 9.08 39.23 22.50
C LEU A 501 10.42 39.88 22.14
N ARG A 502 10.47 40.70 21.09
CA ARG A 502 11.65 41.47 20.67
C ARG A 502 11.63 42.94 21.11
N ALA A 503 10.50 43.45 21.60
CA ALA A 503 10.41 44.79 22.15
C ALA A 503 11.13 44.83 23.50
N GLU A 504 12.07 45.78 23.69
CA GLU A 504 12.87 45.94 24.92
C GLU A 504 12.02 46.34 26.13
#